data_AF-A0A7Y3F0U3-F1
#
_entry.id   AF-A0A7Y3F0U3-F1
#
_cell.length_a   1.000
_cell.length_b   1.000
_cell.length_c   1.000
_cell.angle_alpha   90.00
_cell.angle_beta   90.00
_cell.angle_gamma   90.00
#
_symmetry.space_group_name_H-M   'P 1'
#
loop_
_entity.id
_entity.type
_entity.pdbx_description
1 polymer ?
#
loop_
_entity_poly.entity_id
_entity_poly.type
_entity_poly.pdbx_seq_one_letter_code
_entity_poly.pdbx_strand_id
1 'polypeptide(L)' 'VELGAPIAEAANTVVNDVLVEAGGEGGVIAIDREGSIAMPFNSEGMYRASVDINGEMTVSIYRNKGEPEGAFAGTVEH' A
#
# COMPACT_ATOMS: atom_id res chain seq x y z
N VAL A 1 7.21 -14.39 0.54
CA VAL A 1 7.95 -13.19 0.07
C VAL A 1 9.34 -13.61 -0.36
N GLU A 2 9.69 -13.42 -1.64
CA GLU A 2 11.06 -13.64 -2.12
C GLU A 2 11.97 -12.45 -1.78
N LEU A 3 13.26 -12.73 -1.55
CA LEU A 3 14.26 -11.68 -1.33
C LEU A 3 14.44 -10.86 -2.61
N GLY A 4 14.28 -9.54 -2.50
CA GLY A 4 14.40 -8.63 -3.64
C GLY A 4 13.10 -8.39 -4.41
N ALA A 5 11.96 -8.93 -3.95
CA ALA A 5 10.65 -8.58 -4.51
C ALA A 5 10.38 -7.06 -4.41
N PRO A 6 9.64 -6.47 -5.37
CA PRO A 6 9.20 -5.08 -5.28
C PRO A 6 8.45 -4.82 -3.96
N ILE A 7 8.62 -3.62 -3.40
CA ILE A 7 8.04 -3.30 -2.08
C ILE A 7 6.52 -3.46 -2.05
N ALA A 8 5.83 -3.18 -3.15
CA ALA A 8 4.40 -3.38 -3.30
C ALA A 8 4.01 -4.86 -3.15
N GLU A 9 4.72 -5.76 -3.83
CA GLU A 9 4.45 -7.21 -3.76
C GLU A 9 4.73 -7.74 -2.35
N ALA A 10 5.89 -7.40 -1.78
CA ALA A 10 6.26 -7.82 -0.43
C ALA A 10 5.25 -7.36 0.62
N ALA A 11 4.85 -6.08 0.57
CA ALA A 11 3.87 -5.51 1.49
C ALA A 11 2.48 -6.15 1.28
N ASN A 12 2.08 -6.40 0.03
CA ASN A 12 0.81 -7.04 -0.28
C ASN A 12 0.73 -8.45 0.28
N THR A 13 1.75 -9.30 0.08
CA THR A 13 1.79 -10.65 0.65
C THR A 13 1.70 -10.63 2.18
N VAL A 14 2.37 -9.68 2.83
CA VAL A 14 2.30 -9.60 4.30
C VAL A 14 0.88 -9.24 4.75
N VAL A 15 0.23 -8.28 4.12
CA VAL A 15 -1.09 -7.78 4.55
C VAL A 15 -2.23 -8.70 4.14
N ASN A 16 -2.20 -9.24 2.93
CA ASN A 16 -3.33 -9.98 2.36
C ASN A 16 -3.19 -11.50 2.48
N ASP A 17 -1.98 -12.01 2.74
CA ASP A 17 -1.77 -13.44 2.99
C ASP A 17 -1.42 -13.67 4.46
N VAL A 18 -0.23 -13.26 4.90
CA VAL A 18 0.31 -13.61 6.22
C VAL A 18 -0.56 -13.07 7.36
N LEU A 19 -0.97 -11.81 7.28
CA LEU A 19 -1.79 -11.18 8.31
C LEU A 19 -3.20 -11.77 8.33
N VAL A 20 -3.78 -12.07 7.16
CA VAL A 20 -5.10 -12.71 7.03
C VAL A 20 -5.07 -14.13 7.61
N GLU A 21 -4.05 -14.93 7.29
CA GLU A 21 -3.85 -16.27 7.86
C GLU A 21 -3.72 -16.24 9.39
N ALA A 22 -3.16 -15.18 9.94
CA ALA A 22 -3.07 -14.95 11.38
C ALA A 22 -4.37 -14.44 12.02
N GLY A 23 -5.43 -14.22 11.23
CA GLY A 23 -6.70 -13.64 11.70
C GLY A 23 -6.63 -12.14 11.99
N GLY A 24 -5.63 -11.45 11.44
CA GLY A 24 -5.39 -10.03 11.63
C GLY A 24 -6.03 -9.14 10.57
N GLU A 25 -6.37 -7.93 10.99
CA GLU A 25 -6.87 -6.86 10.13
C GLU A 25 -6.01 -5.60 10.31
N GLY A 26 -5.70 -4.90 9.21
CA GLY A 26 -4.93 -3.67 9.22
C GLY A 26 -4.27 -3.36 7.88
N GLY A 27 -3.20 -2.58 7.93
CA GLY A 27 -2.42 -2.19 6.76
C GLY A 27 -1.06 -1.67 7.15
N VAL A 28 -0.20 -1.48 6.14
CA VAL A 28 1.16 -0.96 6.33
C VAL A 28 1.43 0.15 5.32
N ILE A 29 2.27 1.11 5.70
CA ILE A 29 2.89 2.06 4.78
C ILE A 29 4.35 1.67 4.66
N ALA A 30 4.79 1.37 3.44
CA ALA A 30 6.15 0.94 3.16
C ALA A 30 6.75 1.82 2.05
N ILE A 31 8.03 2.14 2.21
CA ILE A 31 8.82 2.91 1.24
C ILE A 31 10.16 2.20 1.07
N ASP A 32 10.61 2.01 -0.17
CA ASP A 32 11.93 1.44 -0.46
C ASP A 32 13.00 2.50 -0.71
N ARG A 33 14.22 2.04 -0.99
CA ARG A 33 15.39 2.91 -1.24
C ARG A 33 15.27 3.76 -2.51
N GLU A 34 14.40 3.40 -3.43
CA GLU A 34 14.16 4.11 -4.69
C GLU A 34 13.02 5.14 -4.53
N GLY A 35 12.38 5.19 -3.36
CA GLY A 35 11.25 6.07 -3.07
C GLY A 35 9.92 5.51 -3.55
N SER A 36 9.86 4.22 -3.93
CA SER A 36 8.60 3.57 -4.28
C SER A 36 7.76 3.39 -3.01
N ILE A 37 6.48 3.75 -3.08
CA ILE A 37 5.56 3.72 -1.94
C ILE A 37 4.57 2.56 -2.14
N ALA A 38 4.27 1.85 -1.06
CA ALA A 38 3.20 0.85 -1.01
C ALA A 38 2.34 1.06 0.24
N MET A 39 1.02 1.05 0.08
CA MET A 39 0.08 1.25 1.18
C MET A 39 -1.04 0.18 1.20
N PRO A 40 -0.70 -1.14 1.23
CA PRO A 40 -1.73 -2.17 1.29
C PRO A 40 -2.41 -2.20 2.66
N PHE A 41 -3.71 -2.47 2.63
CA PHE A 41 -4.54 -2.74 3.79
C PHE A 41 -5.57 -3.80 3.43
N ASN A 42 -6.04 -4.55 4.42
CA ASN A 42 -7.14 -5.52 4.30
C ASN A 42 -8.41 -5.07 5.07
N SER A 43 -8.32 -4.00 5.86
CA SER A 43 -9.44 -3.40 6.57
C SER A 43 -10.48 -2.75 5.65
N GLU A 44 -11.62 -2.34 6.21
CA GLU A 44 -12.63 -1.54 5.50
C GLU A 44 -12.05 -0.22 4.95
N GLY A 45 -11.12 0.38 5.69
CA GLY A 45 -10.41 1.59 5.31
C GLY A 45 -9.11 1.77 6.09
N MET A 46 -8.26 2.64 5.57
CA MET A 46 -6.98 3.05 6.15
C MET A 46 -6.77 4.54 5.86
N TYR A 47 -6.82 5.36 6.91
CA TYR A 47 -6.41 6.75 6.85
C TYR A 47 -4.91 6.82 6.49
N ARG A 48 -4.60 7.36 5.32
CA ARG A 48 -3.23 7.37 4.79
C ARG A 48 -2.95 8.62 3.98
N ALA A 49 -1.69 9.02 3.97
CA ALA A 49 -1.18 10.09 3.13
C ALA A 49 0.27 9.80 2.72
N SER A 50 0.67 10.27 1.54
CA SER A 50 2.02 10.15 1.02
C SER A 50 2.41 11.38 0.22
N VAL A 51 3.70 11.66 0.16
CA VAL A 51 4.29 12.57 -0.83
C VAL A 51 5.38 11.80 -1.56
N ASP A 52 5.29 11.71 -2.89
CA ASP A 52 6.25 10.96 -3.69
C ASP A 52 7.54 11.76 -3.97
N ILE A 53 8.48 11.15 -4.70
CA ILE A 53 9.75 11.79 -5.07
C ILE A 53 9.58 12.99 -6.03
N ASN A 54 8.43 13.10 -6.69
CA ASN A 54 8.07 14.22 -7.56
C ASN A 54 7.37 15.35 -6.78
N GLY A 55 7.16 15.17 -5.46
CA GLY A 55 6.49 16.14 -4.59
C GLY A 55 4.96 16.04 -4.64
N GLU A 56 4.44 14.97 -5.21
CA GLU A 56 3.02 14.79 -5.41
C GLU A 56 2.36 14.19 -4.17
N MET A 57 1.32 14.88 -3.67
CA MET A 57 0.64 14.52 -2.44
C MET A 57 -0.61 13.68 -2.73
N THR A 58 -0.76 12.58 -2.01
CA THR A 58 -1.96 11.75 -2.00
C THR A 58 -2.50 11.62 -0.59
N VAL A 59 -3.82 11.75 -0.42
CA VAL A 59 -4.53 11.51 0.85
C VAL A 59 -5.74 10.62 0.57
N SER A 60 -5.94 9.59 1.38
CA SER A 60 -7.03 8.62 1.18
C SER A 60 -7.46 7.96 2.48
N ILE A 61 -8.69 7.44 2.49
CA ILE A 61 -9.27 6.74 3.65
C ILE A 61 -9.80 5.38 3.21
N TYR A 62 -10.63 5.32 2.17
CA TYR A 62 -11.19 4.08 1.64
C TYR A 62 -10.46 3.64 0.37
N ARG A 63 -10.77 2.45 -0.15
CA ARG A 63 -10.36 2.05 -1.51
C ARG A 63 -11.19 2.83 -2.52
N ASN A 64 -10.55 3.46 -3.51
CA ASN A 64 -11.24 4.06 -4.64
C ASN A 64 -11.51 3.02 -5.74
N LYS A 65 -12.54 3.26 -6.55
CA LYS A 65 -12.94 2.37 -7.63
C LYS A 65 -11.94 2.48 -8.79
N GLY A 66 -11.12 1.45 -8.98
CA GLY A 66 -10.07 1.40 -10.03
C GLY A 66 -8.65 1.30 -9.48
N GLU A 67 -8.47 1.33 -8.15
CA GLU A 67 -7.18 1.07 -7.52
C GLU A 67 -6.84 -0.42 -7.63
N PRO A 68 -5.66 -0.80 -8.16
CA PRO A 68 -5.28 -2.20 -8.20
C PRO A 68 -5.11 -2.74 -6.78
N GLU A 69 -5.68 -3.93 -6.51
CA GLU A 69 -5.49 -4.61 -5.23
C GLU A 69 -3.98 -4.82 -5.00
N GLY A 70 -3.45 -4.26 -3.91
CA GLY A 70 -2.05 -4.44 -3.50
C GLY A 70 -1.04 -3.43 -4.03
N ALA A 71 -1.43 -2.46 -4.87
CA ALA A 71 -0.48 -1.48 -5.41
C ALA A 71 -1.07 -0.06 -5.36
N PHE A 72 -0.61 0.74 -4.39
CA PHE A 72 -0.74 2.18 -4.50
C PHE A 72 0.58 2.77 -4.98
N ALA A 73 0.73 2.84 -6.30
CA ALA A 73 1.69 3.70 -6.97
C ALA A 73 0.90 4.58 -7.94
N GLY A 74 0.36 5.69 -7.45
CA GLY A 74 -0.41 6.58 -8.31
C GLY A 74 -1.08 7.72 -7.56
N THR A 75 -0.90 8.90 -8.12
CA THR A 75 -1.53 10.18 -7.83
C THR A 75 -3.03 10.07 -7.67
N VAL A 76 -3.56 10.58 -6.55
CA VAL A 76 -4.96 11.00 -6.53
C VAL A 76 -5.01 12.37 -7.18
N GLU A 77 -5.40 12.42 -8.47
CA GLU A 77 -5.86 13.68 -9.05
C GLU A 77 -7.23 14.04 -8.45
N HIS A 78 -7.38 15.33 -8.11
CA HIS A 78 -8.59 15.92 -7.54
C HIS A 78 -9.78 15.94 -8.49
#